data_AF-A0A536QA92-F1
#
_entry.id   AF-A0A536QA92-F1
#
_cell.length_a   1.000
_cell.length_b   1.000
_cell.length_c   1.000
_cell.angle_alpha   90.00
_cell.angle_beta   90.00
_cell.angle_gamma   90.00
#
_symmetry.space_group_name_H-M   'P 1'
#
loop_
_entity.id
_entity.type
_entity.pdbx_description
1 polymer ?
#
loop_
_entity_poly.entity_id
_entity_poly.type
_entity_poly.pdbx_seq_one_letter_code
_entity_poly.pdbx_strand_id
1 'polypeptide(L)'
;MSADGKRRGDWAKFFEDQGMQTIRCGGPQATSCALEVSNRCPLHEHADLIFYDEESITPALEEQLDLIPLSTPVAYARTMRTRLGDEYPVTERVRPAARPLRPSR
;
A
#
# COMPACT_ATOMS: atom_id res chain seq x y z
N MET A 1 -0.11 0.76 3.70
CA MET A 1 -0.15 -0.33 4.70
C MET A 1 1.15 -0.31 5.46
N SER A 2 1.06 -0.43 6.78
CA SER A 2 2.18 -0.79 7.66
C SER A 2 1.59 -1.57 8.83
N ALA A 3 2.30 -2.51 9.43
CA ALA A 3 1.88 -3.16 10.67
C ALA A 3 1.94 -2.19 11.87
N ASP A 4 2.81 -1.18 11.84
CA ASP A 4 2.97 -0.17 12.88
C ASP A 4 1.87 0.92 12.79
N GLY A 5 1.08 1.05 13.85
CA GLY A 5 0.00 2.02 13.92
C GLY A 5 0.42 3.49 13.92
N LYS A 6 1.57 3.82 14.52
CA LYS A 6 2.13 5.17 14.52
C LYS A 6 2.62 5.52 13.11
N ARG A 7 3.41 4.63 12.50
CA ARG A 7 3.91 4.81 11.13
C ARG A 7 2.77 5.04 10.13
N ARG A 8 1.71 4.22 10.21
CA ARG A 8 0.49 4.42 9.41
C ARG A 8 -0.15 5.79 9.61
N GLY A 9 -0.13 6.31 10.83
CA GLY A 9 -0.65 7.63 11.16
C GLY A 9 0.19 8.74 10.55
N ASP A 10 1.51 8.70 10.76
CA ASP A 10 2.43 9.72 10.27
C ASP A 10 2.47 9.77 8.74
N TRP A 11 2.48 8.61 8.07
CA TRP A 11 2.45 8.55 6.60
C TRP A 11 1.15 9.11 6.03
N ALA A 12 0.02 8.81 6.67
CA ALA A 12 -1.26 9.37 6.24
C ALA A 12 -1.24 10.90 6.35
N LYS A 13 -0.78 11.43 7.49
CA LYS A 13 -0.61 12.87 7.67
C LYS A 13 0.31 13.48 6.61
N PHE A 14 1.45 12.83 6.31
CA PHE A 14 2.38 13.29 5.29
C PHE A 14 1.73 13.45 3.91
N PHE A 15 0.88 12.50 3.49
CA PHE A 15 0.16 12.61 2.22
C PHE A 15 -0.99 13.62 2.26
N GLU A 16 -1.71 13.69 3.38
CA GLU A 16 -2.78 14.67 3.59
C GLU A 16 -2.27 16.12 3.57
N ASP A 17 -1.09 16.36 4.16
CA ASP A 17 -0.41 17.66 4.12
C ASP A 17 0.00 18.06 2.68
N GLN A 18 0.02 17.11 1.74
CA GLN A 18 0.23 17.34 0.30
C GLN A 18 -1.09 17.42 -0.50
N GLY A 19 -2.23 17.43 0.18
CA GLY A 19 -3.56 17.53 -0.43
C GLY A 19 -4.14 16.22 -0.94
N MET A 20 -3.57 15.08 -0.55
CA MET A 20 -4.10 13.76 -0.91
C MET A 20 -5.15 13.28 0.09
N GLN A 21 -6.08 12.43 -0.36
CA GLN A 21 -6.96 11.68 0.54
C GLN A 21 -6.30 10.35 0.88
N THR A 22 -6.38 9.93 2.15
CA THR A 22 -5.76 8.68 2.58
C THR A 22 -6.76 7.68 3.13
N ILE A 23 -6.54 6.41 2.78
CA ILE A 23 -7.21 5.28 3.39
C ILE A 23 -6.13 4.39 4.00
N ARG A 24 -6.29 4.04 5.27
CA ARG A 24 -5.27 3.31 6.04
C ARG A 24 -5.66 1.85 6.22
N CYS A 25 -4.69 0.96 6.05
CA CYS A 25 -4.84 -0.49 6.26
C CYS A 25 -3.66 -1.00 7.09
N GLY A 26 -3.94 -1.84 8.10
CA GLY A 26 -2.93 -2.50 8.94
C GLY A 26 -2.39 -3.81 8.37
N GLY A 27 -2.97 -4.30 7.27
CA GLY A 27 -2.62 -5.58 6.66
C GLY A 27 -3.35 -6.77 7.29
N PRO A 28 -3.05 -8.01 6.84
CA PRO A 28 -3.73 -9.24 7.25
C PRO A 28 -3.65 -9.55 8.74
N GLN A 29 -2.55 -9.16 9.39
CA GLN A 29 -2.33 -9.45 10.81
C GLN A 29 -3.07 -8.49 11.77
N ALA A 30 -3.44 -7.29 11.30
CA ALA A 30 -4.07 -6.26 12.13
C ALA A 30 -5.55 -6.03 11.83
N THR A 31 -6.04 -6.52 10.67
CA THR A 31 -7.42 -6.42 10.21
C THR A 31 -7.77 -7.69 9.43
N SER A 32 -9.04 -8.11 9.39
CA SER A 32 -9.49 -9.15 8.44
C SER A 32 -9.28 -8.63 7.02
N CYS A 33 -8.09 -8.82 6.48
CA CYS A 33 -7.71 -8.26 5.20
C CYS A 33 -8.49 -8.99 4.12
N ALA A 34 -9.21 -8.24 3.29
CA ALA A 34 -10.07 -8.80 2.24
C ALA A 34 -9.30 -9.64 1.18
N LEU A 35 -7.96 -9.53 1.16
CA LEU A 35 -7.07 -10.41 0.39
C LEU A 35 -7.20 -11.88 0.80
N GLU A 36 -7.51 -12.19 2.06
CA GLU A 36 -7.67 -13.57 2.54
C GLU A 36 -9.02 -14.21 2.15
N VAL A 37 -10.04 -13.40 1.86
CA VAL A 37 -11.44 -13.89 1.72
C VAL A 37 -11.93 -13.90 0.27
N SER A 38 -11.40 -13.05 -0.60
CA SER A 38 -12.00 -12.85 -1.94
C SER A 38 -11.04 -12.48 -3.08
N ASN A 39 -9.72 -12.55 -2.87
CA ASN A 39 -8.69 -12.06 -3.83
C ASN A 39 -8.90 -10.59 -4.26
N ARG A 40 -9.73 -9.85 -3.54
CA ARG A 40 -10.09 -8.46 -3.83
C ARG A 40 -9.98 -7.66 -2.55
N CYS A 41 -9.34 -6.51 -2.65
CA CYS A 41 -9.24 -5.57 -1.56
C CYS A 41 -9.94 -4.28 -2.00
N PRO A 42 -11.09 -3.91 -1.41
CA PRO A 42 -11.80 -2.68 -1.77
C PRO A 42 -10.89 -1.44 -1.70
N LEU A 43 -9.92 -1.45 -0.78
CA LEU A 43 -8.97 -0.35 -0.64
C LEU A 43 -8.03 -0.21 -1.85
N HIS A 44 -7.72 -1.31 -2.55
CA HIS A 44 -6.94 -1.24 -3.79
C HIS A 44 -7.78 -0.72 -4.96
N GLU A 45 -9.08 -1.04 -4.98
CA GLU A 45 -9.99 -0.67 -6.06
C GLU A 45 -10.33 0.83 -6.06
N HIS A 46 -10.29 1.46 -4.89
CA HIS A 46 -10.58 2.89 -4.72
C HIS A 46 -9.34 3.78 -4.64
N ALA A 47 -8.13 3.21 -4.73
CA ALA A 47 -6.89 3.97 -4.61
C ALA A 47 -6.29 4.30 -5.99
N ASP A 48 -5.85 5.54 -6.15
CA ASP A 48 -5.03 5.96 -7.29
C ASP A 48 -3.55 5.56 -7.13
N LEU A 49 -3.10 5.39 -5.88
CA LEU A 49 -1.75 4.98 -5.48
C LEU A 49 -1.81 4.12 -4.22
N ILE A 50 -1.07 3.02 -4.20
CA ILE A 50 -0.96 2.16 -3.01
C ILE A 50 0.46 2.27 -2.46
N PHE A 51 0.59 2.56 -1.17
CA PHE A 51 1.87 2.53 -0.47
C PHE A 51 1.91 1.38 0.53
N TYR A 52 2.92 0.54 0.43
CA TYR A 52 3.25 -0.47 1.42
C TYR A 52 4.57 -0.15 2.09
N ASP A 53 4.59 -0.32 3.41
CA ASP A 53 5.80 -0.34 4.19
C ASP A 53 6.55 -1.64 3.91
N GLU A 54 7.74 -1.52 3.33
CA GLU A 54 8.57 -2.64 2.89
C GLU A 54 8.90 -3.58 4.06
N GLU A 55 9.11 -3.03 5.26
CA GLU A 55 9.37 -3.83 6.47
C GLU A 55 8.16 -4.68 6.89
N SER A 56 6.96 -4.31 6.44
CA SER A 56 5.72 -5.03 6.74
C SER A 56 5.35 -6.06 5.67
N ILE A 57 6.14 -6.19 4.59
CA ILE A 57 5.89 -7.18 3.54
C ILE A 57 6.47 -8.53 3.95
N THR A 58 5.59 -9.51 4.10
CA THR A 58 5.98 -10.91 4.26
C THR A 58 6.01 -11.61 2.90
N PRO A 59 6.80 -12.68 2.74
CA PRO A 59 6.78 -13.48 1.50
C PRO A 59 5.38 -13.97 1.12
N ALA A 60 4.58 -14.40 2.10
CA ALA A 60 3.21 -14.84 1.87
C ALA A 60 2.30 -13.71 1.35
N LEU A 61 2.47 -12.48 1.86
CA LEU A 61 1.74 -11.32 1.35
C LEU A 61 2.21 -10.96 -0.06
N GLU A 62 3.52 -11.03 -0.34
CA GLU A 62 4.05 -10.77 -1.68
C GLU A 62 3.49 -11.76 -2.71
N GLU A 63 3.48 -13.05 -2.40
CA GLU A 63 2.85 -14.08 -3.23
C GLU A 63 1.36 -13.79 -3.48
N GLN A 64 0.61 -13.44 -2.42
CA GLN A 64 -0.81 -13.08 -2.55
C GLN A 64 -1.00 -11.87 -3.47
N LEU A 65 -0.14 -10.85 -3.36
CA LEU A 65 -0.22 -9.68 -4.20
C LEU A 65 0.07 -10.04 -5.66
N ASP A 66 1.02 -10.91 -5.94
CA ASP A 66 1.38 -11.33 -7.29
C ASP A 66 0.26 -12.11 -8.00
N LEU A 67 -0.55 -12.82 -7.22
CA LEU A 67 -1.74 -13.52 -7.74
C LEU A 67 -2.90 -12.57 -8.05
N ILE A 68 -2.88 -11.33 -7.58
CA ILE A 68 -3.97 -10.37 -7.75
C ILE A 68 -3.61 -9.36 -8.85
N PRO A 69 -4.42 -9.27 -9.93
CA PRO A 69 -4.23 -8.26 -10.96
C PRO A 69 -4.64 -6.88 -10.42
N LEU A 70 -3.68 -6.15 -9.87
CA LEU A 70 -3.87 -4.77 -9.41
C LEU A 70 -3.77 -3.81 -10.59
N SER A 71 -4.84 -3.04 -10.81
CA SER A 71 -4.89 -1.93 -11.79
C SER A 71 -4.21 -0.66 -11.30
N THR A 72 -3.85 -0.61 -10.02
CA THR A 72 -3.22 0.53 -9.36
C THR A 72 -1.76 0.17 -9.05
N PRO A 73 -0.79 1.08 -9.30
CA PRO A 73 0.60 0.82 -8.95
C PRO A 73 0.78 0.73 -7.43
N VAL A 74 1.73 -0.12 -7.02
CA VAL A 74 2.10 -0.32 -5.62
C VAL A 74 3.53 0.19 -5.41
N ALA A 75 3.67 1.22 -4.59
CA ALA A 75 4.94 1.71 -4.09
C ALA A 75 5.29 0.99 -2.79
N TYR A 76 6.40 0.28 -2.80
CA TYR A 76 7.01 -0.25 -1.59
C TYR A 76 7.99 0.78 -1.08
N ALA A 77 7.77 1.24 0.14
CA ALA A 77 8.47 2.35 0.73
C ALA A 77 9.11 1.92 2.05
N ARG A 78 10.31 2.43 2.31
CA ARG A 78 10.87 2.44 3.66
C ARG A 78 10.42 3.69 4.40
N THR A 79 10.64 3.70 5.70
CA THR A 79 10.38 4.86 6.53
C THR A 79 11.63 5.70 6.72
N MET A 80 11.49 7.01 6.56
CA MET A 80 12.45 8.01 7.05
C MET A 80 11.80 8.87 8.15
N ARG A 81 12.63 9.60 8.90
CA ARG A 81 12.18 10.47 9.99
C ARG A 81 12.60 11.91 9.74
N THR A 82 11.68 12.84 10.01
CA THR A 82 12.00 14.27 10.03
C THR A 82 12.86 14.60 11.26
N ARG A 83 13.39 15.84 11.32
CA ARG A 83 14.09 16.33 12.51
C ARG A 83 13.20 16.38 13.77
N LEU A 84 11.89 16.43 13.59
CA LEU A 84 10.90 16.46 14.67
C LEU A 84 10.45 15.06 15.10
N GLY A 85 10.91 14.01 14.40
CA GLY A 85 10.60 12.61 14.71
C GLY A 85 9.38 12.04 13.99
N ASP A 86 8.73 12.82 13.12
CA ASP A 86 7.61 12.35 12.29
C ASP A 86 8.12 11.41 11.19
N GLU A 87 7.39 10.33 10.94
CA GLU A 87 7.74 9.34 9.93
C GLU A 87 7.13 9.67 8.56
N TYR A 88 7.91 9.51 7.49
CA TYR A 88 7.43 9.70 6.12
C TYR A 88 7.93 8.58 5.18
N PRO A 89 7.15 8.22 4.16
CA PRO A 89 7.52 7.18 3.21
C PRO A 89 8.55 7.67 2.20
N VAL A 90 9.51 6.81 1.88
CA VAL A 90 10.41 6.97 0.74
C VAL A 90 10.34 5.71 -0.10
N THR A 91 9.89 5.87 -1.34
CA THR A 91 9.71 4.76 -2.29
C THR A 91 11.06 4.11 -2.62
N GLU A 92 11.15 2.81 -2.38
CA GLU A 92 12.31 1.97 -2.71
C GLU A 92 12.12 1.28 -4.06
N ARG A 93 10.94 0.68 -4.26
CA ARG A 93 10.57 0.00 -5.50
C ARG A 93 9.11 0.23 -5.82
N VAL A 94 8.78 0.15 -7.10
CA VAL A 94 7.40 0.28 -7.59
C VAL A 94 7.06 -0.96 -8.39
N ARG A 95 5.98 -1.63 -7.99
CA ARG A 95 5.30 -2.59 -8.84
C ARG A 95 4.31 -1.82 -9.74
N PRO A 96 4.46 -1.88 -11.07
CA PRO A 96 3.56 -1.19 -11.97
C PRO A 96 2.17 -1.82 -11.90
N ALA A 97 1.16 -1.01 -12.26
CA ALA A 97 -0.18 -1.52 -12.52
C ALA A 97 -0.14 -2.62 -13.59
N ALA A 98 -0.94 -3.67 -13.41
CA ALA A 98 -1.20 -4.63 -14.47
C ALA A 98 -1.77 -3.88 -15.67
N ARG A 99 -1.10 -3.98 -16.82
CA ARG A 99 -1.56 -3.33 -18.05
C ARG A 99 -2.93 -3.93 -18.38
N PRO A 100 -3.99 -3.13 -18.58
CA PRO A 100 -5.24 -3.68 -19.08
C PRO A 100 -4.94 -4.40 -20.40
N LEU A 101 -5.30 -5.67 -20.51
CA LEU A 101 -5.36 -6.37 -21.79
C LEU A 101 -6.29 -5.53 -22.67
N ARG A 102 -5.72 -4.74 -23.59
CA ARG A 102 -6.52 -4.07 -24.61
C ARG A 102 -7.27 -5.19 -25.35
N PRO A 103 -8.62 -5.14 -25.42
CA PRO A 103 -9.32 -6.06 -26.31
C PRO A 103 -8.81 -5.81 -27.72
N SER A 104 -8.22 -6.83 -28.33
CA SER A 104 -7.97 -6.86 -29.78
C SER A 104 -9.32 -6.66 -30.46
N ARG A 105 -9.47 -5.51 -31.12
CA ARG A 105 -10.58 -5.25 -32.04
C ARG A 105 -10.38 -6.05 -33.32
#